data_AF-E9SCD3-F1
#
_entry.id   AF-E9SCD3-F1
#
_cell.length_a   1.000
_cell.length_b   1.000
_cell.length_c   1.000
_cell.angle_alpha   90.00
_cell.angle_beta   90.00
_cell.angle_gamma   90.00
#
_symmetry.space_group_name_H-M   'P 1'
#
loop_
_entity.id
_entity.type
_entity.pdbx_description
1 polymer ?
#
loop_
_entity_poly.entity_id
_entity_poly.type
_entity_poly.pdbx_seq_one_letter_code
_entity_poly.pdbx_strand_id
1 'polypeptide(L)'
;MPSSPVHLLLAYDMAESLGVEDKADFLLGAIAPDCVNYGMEQASEKVRYTAHIRDKDYDKWKAQLKAFAKDNAEQFADSRDFLRGYLFHCWSDIAWDEAVQPKIFEFLGTLGFGYDDMTAQKWKELYKFNSLVTKQADYAECVKLVKAGRPRDIAGCSAELIGKFAAYVADDYSDKIIDEAPLFLTEKHIADTILQMDNCGYSDELRNI
;
A
#
# COMPACT_ATOMS: atom_id res chain seq x y z
N MET A 1 -3.73 3.78 -6.32
CA MET A 1 -2.87 3.55 -5.16
C MET A 1 -3.61 3.98 -3.89
N PRO A 2 -3.74 3.09 -2.91
CA PRO A 2 -4.24 3.38 -1.57
C PRO A 2 -3.34 4.37 -0.79
N SER A 3 -3.73 4.67 0.44
CA SER A 3 -2.86 5.29 1.44
C SER A 3 -2.20 4.21 2.32
N SER A 4 -1.13 4.54 3.03
CA SER A 4 -0.43 3.57 3.90
C SER A 4 -1.34 2.94 4.96
N PRO A 5 -2.29 3.65 5.61
CA PRO A 5 -3.25 3.01 6.51
C PRO A 5 -4.14 1.98 5.81
N VAL A 6 -4.54 2.24 4.56
CA VAL A 6 -5.34 1.29 3.77
C VAL A 6 -4.51 0.07 3.38
N HIS A 7 -3.23 0.25 2.99
CA HIS A 7 -2.33 -0.89 2.75
C HIS A 7 -2.16 -1.76 4.00
N LEU A 8 -2.04 -1.16 5.18
CA LEU A 8 -1.91 -1.90 6.44
C LEU A 8 -3.15 -2.74 6.74
N LEU A 9 -4.35 -2.19 6.58
CA LEU A 9 -5.59 -2.98 6.76
C LEU A 9 -5.71 -4.09 5.73
N LEU A 10 -5.49 -3.79 4.45
CA LEU A 10 -5.51 -4.80 3.38
C LEU A 10 -4.55 -5.95 3.70
N ALA A 11 -3.31 -5.63 4.09
CA ALA A 11 -2.30 -6.61 4.43
C ALA A 11 -2.69 -7.40 5.70
N TYR A 12 -3.21 -6.72 6.72
CA TYR A 12 -3.62 -7.37 7.96
C TYR A 12 -4.75 -8.39 7.74
N ASP A 13 -5.76 -8.01 6.96
CA ASP A 13 -6.91 -8.84 6.60
C ASP A 13 -6.51 -10.06 5.76
N MET A 14 -5.53 -9.90 4.88
CA MET A 14 -5.08 -10.97 3.97
C MET A 14 -3.95 -11.83 4.52
N ALA A 15 -3.26 -11.41 5.58
CA ALA A 15 -2.06 -12.10 6.08
C ALA A 15 -2.29 -13.60 6.35
N GLU A 16 -3.42 -13.96 6.96
CA GLU A 16 -3.74 -15.36 7.26
C GLU A 16 -4.00 -16.18 5.98
N SER A 17 -4.78 -15.64 5.03
CA SER A 17 -5.12 -16.34 3.79
C SER A 17 -3.93 -16.44 2.80
N LEU A 18 -2.90 -15.61 3.01
CA LEU A 18 -1.63 -15.64 2.29
C LEU A 18 -0.58 -16.55 2.96
N GLY A 19 -0.86 -17.10 4.15
CA GLY A 19 0.09 -17.94 4.88
C GLY A 19 1.33 -17.17 5.34
N VAL A 20 1.13 -15.95 5.83
CA VAL A 20 2.19 -15.13 6.43
C VAL A 20 2.54 -15.68 7.82
N GLU A 21 3.83 -15.89 8.08
CA GLU A 21 4.35 -16.40 9.35
C GLU A 21 4.85 -15.26 10.24
N ASP A 22 5.62 -14.32 9.69
CA ASP A 22 6.08 -13.10 10.35
C ASP A 22 5.22 -11.91 9.91
N LYS A 23 4.09 -11.73 10.60
CA LYS A 23 3.13 -10.64 10.32
C LYS A 23 3.77 -9.25 10.53
N ALA A 24 4.77 -9.11 11.39
CA ALA A 24 5.44 -7.82 11.63
C ALA A 24 6.29 -7.41 10.43
N ASP A 25 7.13 -8.33 9.92
CA ASP A 25 7.92 -8.10 8.70
C ASP A 25 7.01 -7.91 7.47
N PHE A 26 5.92 -8.66 7.37
CA PHE A 26 4.93 -8.51 6.29
C PHE A 26 4.26 -7.13 6.25
N LEU A 27 3.74 -6.65 7.38
CA LEU A 27 3.10 -5.34 7.46
C LEU A 27 4.08 -4.20 7.22
N LEU A 28 5.34 -4.34 7.69
CA LEU A 28 6.38 -3.37 7.38
C LEU A 28 6.68 -3.33 5.88
N GLY A 29 6.80 -4.48 5.24
CA GLY A 29 6.94 -4.58 3.78
C GLY A 29 5.79 -3.89 3.04
N ALA A 30 4.55 -4.07 3.52
CA ALA A 30 3.34 -3.52 2.91
C ALA A 30 3.25 -1.98 2.89
N ILE A 31 4.14 -1.28 3.60
CA ILE A 31 4.26 0.18 3.56
C ILE A 31 5.64 0.67 3.12
N ALA A 32 6.59 -0.23 2.89
CA ALA A 32 7.98 0.13 2.59
C ALA A 32 8.13 1.02 1.33
N PRO A 33 7.42 0.78 0.21
CA PRO A 33 7.53 1.63 -0.99
C PRO A 33 7.19 3.10 -0.75
N ASP A 34 6.21 3.37 0.12
CA ASP A 34 5.73 4.72 0.43
C ASP A 34 6.76 5.58 1.17
N CYS A 35 7.78 4.95 1.78
CA CYS A 35 8.77 5.64 2.60
C CYS A 35 9.54 6.73 1.85
N VAL A 36 9.62 6.65 0.52
CA VAL A 36 10.28 7.68 -0.29
C VAL A 36 9.59 9.04 -0.22
N ASN A 37 8.33 9.09 0.21
CA ASN A 37 7.61 10.34 0.42
C ASN A 37 7.80 10.91 1.84
N TYR A 38 8.49 10.20 2.73
CA TYR A 38 8.69 10.65 4.11
C TYR A 38 9.49 11.97 4.18
N GLY A 39 8.97 12.92 4.96
CA GLY A 39 9.62 14.22 5.17
C GLY A 39 9.50 15.20 3.99
N MET A 40 8.66 14.91 3.00
CA MET A 40 8.38 15.79 1.87
C MET A 40 6.93 15.70 1.39
N GLU A 41 6.50 16.65 0.58
CA GLU A 41 5.13 16.64 0.03
C GLU A 41 4.94 15.45 -0.92
N GLN A 42 5.88 15.26 -1.86
CA GLN A 42 5.91 14.12 -2.77
C GLN A 42 7.30 13.93 -3.38
N ALA A 43 7.79 12.70 -3.41
CA ALA A 43 9.01 12.39 -4.15
C ALA A 43 8.80 12.47 -5.67
N SER A 44 9.89 12.71 -6.41
CA SER A 44 9.87 12.73 -7.87
C SER A 44 9.28 11.44 -8.46
N GLU A 45 8.65 11.53 -9.62
CA GLU A 45 8.07 10.36 -10.31
C GLU A 45 9.08 9.23 -10.45
N LYS A 46 10.32 9.53 -10.87
CA LYS A 46 11.38 8.53 -11.02
C LYS A 46 11.63 7.76 -9.72
N VAL A 47 11.77 8.47 -8.59
CA VAL A 47 12.02 7.84 -7.28
C VAL A 47 10.85 6.96 -6.87
N ARG A 48 9.61 7.47 -6.99
CA ARG A 48 8.40 6.70 -6.65
C ARG A 48 8.25 5.48 -7.55
N TYR A 49 8.46 5.62 -8.85
CA TYR A 49 8.33 4.53 -9.80
C TYR A 49 9.38 3.44 -9.54
N THR A 50 10.62 3.81 -9.21
CA THR A 50 11.63 2.83 -8.78
C THR A 50 11.19 2.09 -7.50
N ALA A 51 10.74 2.82 -6.48
CA ALA A 51 10.33 2.25 -5.19
C ALA A 51 9.11 1.31 -5.27
N HIS A 52 8.24 1.47 -6.27
CA HIS A 52 7.04 0.64 -6.46
C HIS A 52 7.19 -0.33 -7.65
N ILE A 53 8.36 -0.36 -8.29
CA ILE A 53 8.64 -1.08 -9.55
C ILE A 53 7.56 -0.78 -10.59
N ARG A 54 7.13 0.48 -10.65
CA ARG A 54 5.92 0.89 -11.37
C ARG A 54 6.18 1.11 -12.84
N ASP A 55 5.25 0.62 -13.66
CA ASP A 55 5.10 0.99 -15.07
C ASP A 55 3.71 1.61 -15.32
N LYS A 56 3.57 2.41 -16.39
CA LYS A 56 2.28 2.94 -16.83
C LYS A 56 1.43 1.87 -17.51
N ASP A 57 2.08 0.86 -18.09
CA ASP A 57 1.47 -0.32 -18.67
C ASP A 57 1.36 -1.40 -17.59
N TYR A 58 0.13 -1.76 -17.22
CA TYR A 58 -0.11 -2.72 -16.15
C TYR A 58 0.45 -4.12 -16.47
N ASP A 59 0.46 -4.56 -17.72
CA ASP A 59 1.01 -5.88 -18.04
C ASP A 59 2.53 -5.91 -17.83
N LYS A 60 3.21 -4.80 -18.16
CA LYS A 60 4.64 -4.64 -17.87
C LYS A 60 4.90 -4.55 -16.38
N TRP A 61 4.10 -3.79 -15.64
CA TRP A 61 4.24 -3.67 -14.18
C TRP A 61 4.11 -5.05 -13.52
N LYS A 62 3.06 -5.81 -13.86
CA LYS A 62 2.83 -7.17 -13.38
C LYS A 62 4.01 -8.11 -13.70
N ALA A 63 4.53 -8.06 -14.93
CA ALA A 63 5.68 -8.87 -15.33
C ALA A 63 6.96 -8.49 -14.55
N GLN A 64 7.19 -7.20 -14.31
CA GLN A 64 8.33 -6.71 -13.53
C GLN A 64 8.24 -7.15 -12.06
N LEU A 65 7.05 -7.13 -11.45
CA LEU A 65 6.85 -7.62 -10.08
C LEU A 65 7.19 -9.12 -9.95
N LYS A 66 6.75 -9.95 -10.91
CA LYS A 66 7.08 -11.38 -10.93
C LYS A 66 8.57 -11.63 -11.11
N ALA A 67 9.23 -10.89 -12.00
CA ALA A 67 10.67 -10.97 -12.19
C ALA A 67 11.41 -10.55 -10.92
N PHE A 68 11.01 -9.42 -10.31
CA PHE A 68 11.60 -8.93 -9.07
C PHE A 68 11.48 -9.94 -7.94
N ALA A 69 10.32 -10.57 -7.77
CA ALA A 69 10.11 -11.62 -6.77
C ALA A 69 11.11 -12.76 -6.94
N LYS A 70 11.26 -13.26 -8.18
CA LYS A 70 12.20 -14.34 -8.50
C LYS A 70 13.66 -13.92 -8.26
N ASP A 71 14.05 -12.75 -8.72
CA ASP A 71 15.44 -12.27 -8.66
C ASP A 71 15.88 -11.96 -7.22
N ASN A 72 14.93 -11.69 -6.32
CA ASN A 72 15.20 -11.37 -4.91
C ASN A 72 14.89 -12.51 -3.94
N ALA A 73 14.36 -13.65 -4.41
CA ALA A 73 13.95 -14.75 -3.54
C ALA A 73 15.09 -15.27 -2.64
N GLU A 74 16.30 -15.42 -3.18
CA GLU A 74 17.47 -15.88 -2.42
C GLU A 74 17.94 -14.83 -1.41
N GLN A 75 17.99 -13.55 -1.83
CA GLN A 75 18.41 -12.44 -0.95
C GLN A 75 17.52 -12.30 0.28
N PHE A 76 16.22 -12.56 0.14
CA PHE A 76 15.24 -12.41 1.21
C PHE A 76 14.78 -13.74 1.79
N ALA A 77 15.52 -14.85 1.61
CA ALA A 77 15.12 -16.17 2.10
C ALA A 77 14.82 -16.18 3.62
N ASP A 78 15.65 -15.50 4.42
CA ASP A 78 15.48 -15.36 5.88
C ASP A 78 14.48 -14.27 6.30
N SER A 79 13.86 -13.60 5.32
CA SER A 79 12.92 -12.49 5.52
C SER A 79 11.84 -12.49 4.45
N ARG A 80 11.37 -13.69 4.10
CA ARG A 80 10.44 -13.92 2.99
C ARG A 80 9.17 -13.11 3.13
N ASP A 81 8.63 -13.00 4.35
CA ASP A 81 7.42 -12.23 4.60
C ASP A 81 7.63 -10.71 4.44
N PHE A 82 8.83 -10.17 4.67
CA PHE A 82 9.12 -8.78 4.32
C PHE A 82 9.05 -8.55 2.80
N LEU A 83 9.68 -9.42 2.01
CA LEU A 83 9.60 -9.36 0.54
C LEU A 83 8.16 -9.54 0.05
N ARG A 84 7.43 -10.50 0.63
CA ARG A 84 6.02 -10.74 0.33
C ARG A 84 5.16 -9.52 0.65
N GLY A 85 5.41 -8.84 1.77
CA GLY A 85 4.74 -7.60 2.15
C GLY A 85 5.02 -6.46 1.17
N TYR A 86 6.27 -6.31 0.76
CA TYR A 86 6.66 -5.33 -0.26
C TYR A 86 5.94 -5.61 -1.60
N LEU A 87 5.89 -6.87 -2.03
CA LEU A 87 5.16 -7.24 -3.25
C LEU A 87 3.66 -7.06 -3.08
N PHE A 88 3.11 -7.35 -1.89
CA PHE A 88 1.70 -7.12 -1.56
C PHE A 88 1.33 -5.65 -1.79
N HIS A 89 2.17 -4.72 -1.32
CA HIS A 89 1.97 -3.28 -1.57
C HIS A 89 1.76 -3.01 -3.07
N CYS A 90 2.71 -3.43 -3.91
CA CYS A 90 2.67 -3.15 -5.34
C CYS A 90 1.49 -3.85 -6.05
N TRP A 91 1.12 -5.06 -5.64
CA TRP A 91 -0.06 -5.75 -6.18
C TRP A 91 -1.37 -5.08 -5.74
N SER A 92 -1.45 -4.65 -4.49
CA SER A 92 -2.62 -3.93 -3.96
C SER A 92 -2.78 -2.54 -4.58
N ASP A 93 -1.68 -1.90 -5.00
CA ASP A 93 -1.71 -0.69 -5.80
C ASP A 93 -2.41 -0.89 -7.15
N ILE A 94 -2.02 -1.95 -7.86
CA ILE A 94 -2.63 -2.34 -9.14
C ILE A 94 -4.11 -2.68 -8.92
N ALA A 95 -4.41 -3.51 -7.92
CA ALA A 95 -5.79 -3.91 -7.61
C ALA A 95 -6.68 -2.70 -7.27
N TRP A 96 -6.17 -1.74 -6.50
CA TRP A 96 -6.87 -0.49 -6.22
C TRP A 96 -7.09 0.35 -7.48
N ASP A 97 -6.05 0.48 -8.30
CA ASP A 97 -6.09 1.20 -9.56
C ASP A 97 -7.11 0.60 -10.55
N GLU A 98 -7.32 -0.72 -10.50
CA GLU A 98 -8.30 -1.43 -11.32
C GLU A 98 -9.73 -1.37 -10.74
N ALA A 99 -9.89 -1.54 -9.42
CA ALA A 99 -11.20 -1.76 -8.80
C ALA A 99 -11.84 -0.51 -8.18
N VAL A 100 -11.04 0.45 -7.72
CA VAL A 100 -11.51 1.59 -6.90
C VAL A 100 -11.23 2.93 -7.57
N GLN A 101 -10.01 3.16 -8.08
CA GLN A 101 -9.61 4.45 -8.65
C GLN A 101 -10.52 4.96 -9.78
N PRO A 102 -11.00 4.13 -10.72
CA PRO A 102 -11.90 4.60 -11.77
C PRO A 102 -13.23 5.09 -11.21
N LYS A 103 -13.76 4.41 -10.19
CA LYS A 103 -15.06 4.74 -9.56
C LYS A 103 -15.00 6.03 -8.75
N ILE A 104 -13.91 6.27 -8.01
CA ILE A 104 -13.73 7.54 -7.31
C ILE A 104 -13.57 8.70 -8.30
N PHE A 105 -12.88 8.51 -9.43
CA PHE A 105 -12.76 9.57 -10.44
C PHE A 105 -14.09 9.85 -11.14
N GLU A 106 -14.89 8.82 -11.43
CA GLU A 106 -16.26 8.96 -11.91
C GLU A 106 -17.12 9.76 -10.92
N PHE A 107 -17.09 9.39 -9.64
CA PHE A 107 -17.79 10.10 -8.56
C PHE A 107 -17.35 11.57 -8.48
N LEU A 108 -16.05 11.86 -8.46
CA LEU A 108 -15.54 13.23 -8.42
C LEU A 108 -15.96 14.04 -9.66
N GLY A 109 -16.06 13.40 -10.82
CA GLY A 109 -16.63 14.00 -12.03
C GLY A 109 -18.09 14.43 -11.85
N THR A 110 -18.90 13.65 -11.12
CA THR A 110 -20.30 14.04 -10.80
C THR A 110 -20.39 15.27 -9.89
N LEU A 111 -19.33 15.57 -9.13
CA LEU A 111 -19.23 16.78 -8.30
C LEU A 111 -18.70 18.00 -9.08
N GLY A 112 -18.40 17.84 -10.38
CA GLY A 112 -17.95 18.93 -11.26
C GLY A 112 -16.45 19.22 -11.21
N PHE A 113 -15.63 18.35 -10.62
CA PHE A 113 -14.18 18.52 -10.63
C PHE A 113 -13.58 18.21 -12.01
N GLY A 114 -12.67 19.07 -12.48
CA GLY A 114 -11.86 18.81 -13.67
C GLY A 114 -10.76 17.77 -13.39
N TYR A 115 -10.21 17.16 -14.44
CA TYR A 115 -9.21 16.09 -14.31
C TYR A 115 -7.98 16.50 -13.50
N ASP A 116 -7.47 17.72 -13.70
CA ASP A 116 -6.31 18.24 -12.97
C ASP A 116 -6.57 18.33 -11.46
N ASP A 117 -7.82 18.58 -11.05
CA ASP A 117 -8.23 18.64 -9.65
C ASP A 117 -8.53 17.25 -9.07
N MET A 118 -8.90 16.27 -9.89
CA MET A 118 -9.32 14.93 -9.42
C MET A 118 -8.25 14.25 -8.59
N THR A 119 -6.97 14.41 -8.94
CA THR A 119 -5.87 13.81 -8.16
C THR A 119 -5.79 14.39 -6.76
N ALA A 120 -5.90 15.72 -6.63
CA ALA A 120 -5.88 16.38 -5.33
C ALA A 120 -7.13 16.01 -4.49
N GLN A 121 -8.30 15.95 -5.11
CA GLN A 121 -9.54 15.56 -4.43
C GLN A 121 -9.52 14.08 -4.00
N LYS A 122 -8.97 13.18 -4.82
CA LYS A 122 -8.78 11.78 -4.46
C LYS A 122 -7.89 11.61 -3.23
N TRP A 123 -6.83 12.41 -3.09
CA TRP A 123 -6.01 12.39 -1.88
C TRP A 123 -6.74 12.94 -0.66
N LYS A 124 -7.52 14.02 -0.80
CA LYS A 124 -8.37 14.52 0.29
C LYS A 124 -9.38 13.46 0.74
N GLU A 125 -10.00 12.77 -0.21
CA GLU A 125 -10.93 11.68 0.06
C GLU A 125 -10.25 10.51 0.80
N LEU A 126 -9.02 10.14 0.41
CA LEU A 126 -8.22 9.17 1.15
C LEU A 126 -7.88 9.65 2.57
N TYR A 127 -7.54 10.92 2.77
CA TYR A 127 -7.24 11.45 4.11
C TYR A 127 -8.48 11.50 5.02
N LYS A 128 -9.66 11.73 4.44
CA LYS A 128 -10.94 11.54 5.15
C LYS A 128 -11.17 10.08 5.50
N PHE A 129 -10.89 9.16 4.58
CA PHE A 129 -11.02 7.73 4.84
C PHE A 129 -10.03 7.23 5.90
N ASN A 130 -8.81 7.78 5.93
CA ASN A 130 -7.83 7.50 7.00
C ASN A 130 -8.40 7.81 8.39
N SER A 131 -9.27 8.81 8.54
CA SER A 131 -9.91 9.13 9.83
C SER A 131 -10.84 8.01 10.34
N LEU A 132 -11.35 7.16 9.45
CA LEU A 132 -12.14 5.98 9.81
C LEU A 132 -11.23 4.79 10.08
N VAL A 133 -10.31 4.51 9.15
CA VAL A 133 -9.35 3.39 9.22
C VAL A 133 -8.54 3.43 10.51
N THR A 134 -8.02 4.60 10.86
CA THR A 134 -7.13 4.76 12.04
C THR A 134 -7.82 4.56 13.38
N LYS A 135 -9.17 4.57 13.40
CA LYS A 135 -9.99 4.32 14.59
C LYS A 135 -10.33 2.83 14.76
N GLN A 136 -10.02 1.97 13.79
CA GLN A 136 -10.28 0.53 13.87
C GLN A 136 -9.29 -0.17 14.80
N ALA A 137 -9.75 -1.22 15.50
CA ALA A 137 -8.91 -2.02 16.40
C ALA A 137 -7.78 -2.74 15.66
N ASP A 138 -8.06 -3.21 14.44
CA ASP A 138 -7.07 -3.90 13.60
C ASP A 138 -5.93 -2.95 13.20
N TYR A 139 -6.24 -1.68 12.88
CA TYR A 139 -5.21 -0.68 12.61
C TYR A 139 -4.32 -0.42 13.83
N ALA A 140 -4.91 -0.38 15.04
CA ALA A 140 -4.14 -0.25 16.28
C ALA A 140 -3.17 -1.43 16.50
N GLU A 141 -3.50 -2.62 15.99
CA GLU A 141 -2.58 -3.76 16.00
C GLU A 141 -1.53 -3.65 14.88
N CYS A 142 -1.93 -3.21 13.68
CA CYS A 142 -1.01 -2.96 12.57
C CYS A 142 0.15 -2.05 13.01
N VAL A 143 -0.13 -0.91 13.64
CA VAL A 143 0.91 0.06 14.02
C VAL A 143 1.87 -0.49 15.07
N LYS A 144 1.43 -1.38 15.96
CA LYS A 144 2.33 -2.08 16.90
C LYS A 144 3.25 -3.05 16.17
N LEU A 145 2.69 -3.85 15.25
CA LEU A 145 3.43 -4.86 14.50
C LEU A 145 4.43 -4.23 13.52
N VAL A 146 4.04 -3.15 12.84
CA VAL A 146 4.93 -2.39 11.94
C VAL A 146 6.20 -1.91 12.66
N LYS A 147 6.09 -1.47 13.92
CA LYS A 147 7.25 -1.07 14.73
C LYS A 147 8.14 -2.24 15.15
N ALA A 148 7.60 -3.45 15.20
CA ALA A 148 8.35 -4.67 15.51
C ALA A 148 9.01 -5.30 14.29
N GLY A 149 8.58 -4.93 13.07
CA GLY A 149 9.19 -5.38 11.82
C GLY A 149 10.64 -4.88 11.69
N ARG A 150 11.44 -5.61 10.91
CA ARG A 150 12.86 -5.32 10.68
C ARG A 150 13.06 -4.66 9.30
N PRO A 151 13.41 -3.38 9.23
CA PRO A 151 13.64 -2.71 7.96
C PRO A 151 14.82 -3.30 7.19
N ARG A 152 14.67 -3.40 5.86
CA ARG A 152 15.70 -3.91 4.95
C ARG A 152 15.70 -3.07 3.67
N ASP A 153 16.87 -2.90 3.06
CA ASP A 153 16.99 -2.19 1.79
C ASP A 153 16.21 -2.95 0.70
N ILE A 154 15.37 -2.24 -0.06
CA ILE A 154 14.59 -2.83 -1.15
C ILE A 154 14.23 -1.79 -2.22
N ALA A 155 14.51 -2.09 -3.49
CA ALA A 155 14.10 -1.27 -4.65
C ALA A 155 14.37 0.25 -4.53
N GLY A 156 15.53 0.63 -3.98
CA GLY A 156 15.90 2.04 -3.79
C GLY A 156 15.34 2.70 -2.52
N CYS A 157 14.59 1.96 -1.70
CA CYS A 157 14.22 2.32 -0.34
C CYS A 157 15.28 1.79 0.62
N SER A 158 15.90 2.65 1.43
CA SER A 158 16.85 2.20 2.45
C SER A 158 16.14 1.73 3.72
N ALA A 159 16.72 0.77 4.43
CA ALA A 159 16.26 0.27 5.72
C ALA A 159 16.08 1.42 6.73
N GLU A 160 16.99 2.40 6.72
CA GLU A 160 16.88 3.59 7.57
C GLU A 160 15.62 4.41 7.24
N LEU A 161 15.35 4.64 5.95
CA LEU A 161 14.20 5.42 5.51
C LEU A 161 12.88 4.68 5.81
N ILE A 162 12.85 3.37 5.57
CA ILE A 162 11.73 2.50 5.90
C ILE A 162 11.45 2.53 7.41
N GLY A 163 12.49 2.42 8.25
CA GLY A 163 12.35 2.50 9.71
C GLY A 163 11.81 3.84 10.19
N LYS A 164 12.28 4.95 9.61
CA LYS A 164 11.76 6.30 9.91
C LYS A 164 10.29 6.43 9.50
N PHE A 165 9.94 5.93 8.32
CA PHE A 165 8.57 5.97 7.83
C PHE A 165 7.63 5.09 8.66
N ALA A 166 8.08 3.90 9.07
CA ALA A 166 7.33 3.02 9.97
C ALA A 166 7.02 3.69 11.31
N ALA A 167 7.99 4.38 11.91
CA ALA A 167 7.78 5.17 13.12
C ALA A 167 6.77 6.30 12.89
N TYR A 168 6.88 7.02 11.78
CA TYR A 168 5.93 8.08 11.42
C TYR A 168 4.50 7.56 11.21
N VAL A 169 4.32 6.45 10.48
CA VAL A 169 3.01 5.83 10.28
C VAL A 169 2.39 5.38 11.60
N ALA A 170 3.21 4.86 12.51
CA ALA A 170 2.73 4.34 13.78
C ALA A 170 2.47 5.43 14.84
N ASP A 171 3.27 6.50 14.87
CA ASP A 171 3.29 7.47 15.97
C ASP A 171 2.79 8.88 15.59
N ASP A 172 2.87 9.29 14.31
CA ASP A 172 2.66 10.70 13.90
C ASP A 172 1.98 10.88 12.52
N TYR A 173 1.13 9.94 12.09
CA TYR A 173 0.46 10.01 10.77
C TYR A 173 -0.70 11.04 10.68
N SER A 174 -0.69 12.05 11.55
CA SER A 174 -1.81 12.97 11.76
C SER A 174 -2.01 13.97 10.61
N ASP A 175 -0.94 14.34 9.89
CA ASP A 175 -0.99 15.28 8.76
C ASP A 175 -1.66 14.68 7.50
N LYS A 176 -1.88 13.36 7.49
CA LYS A 176 -2.58 12.62 6.43
C LYS A 176 -4.00 12.21 6.84
N ILE A 177 -4.53 12.84 7.88
CA ILE A 177 -5.88 12.58 8.40
C ILE A 177 -6.69 13.88 8.35
N ILE A 178 -7.87 13.80 7.73
CA ILE A 178 -8.88 14.86 7.79
C ILE A 178 -10.04 14.28 8.60
N ASP A 179 -10.37 14.86 9.76
CA ASP A 179 -11.46 14.41 10.62
C ASP A 179 -12.83 14.84 10.08
N GLU A 180 -13.13 14.37 8.87
CA GLU A 180 -14.40 14.48 8.19
C GLU A 180 -14.75 13.13 7.57
N ALA A 181 -16.04 12.83 7.43
CA ALA A 181 -16.46 11.61 6.75
C ALA A 181 -16.06 11.65 5.26
N PRO A 182 -15.49 10.57 4.71
CA PRO A 182 -15.31 10.42 3.27
C PRO A 182 -16.66 10.47 2.56
N LEU A 183 -16.69 11.02 1.35
CA LEU A 183 -17.91 11.14 0.56
C LEU A 183 -18.24 9.87 -0.23
N PHE A 184 -17.22 9.07 -0.51
CA PHE A 184 -17.27 7.91 -1.40
C PHE A 184 -16.58 6.68 -0.80
N LEU A 185 -15.37 6.85 -0.26
CA LEU A 185 -14.59 5.74 0.26
C LEU A 185 -15.20 5.17 1.55
N THR A 186 -15.20 3.85 1.65
CA THR A 186 -15.80 3.07 2.73
C THR A 186 -15.05 1.74 2.86
N GLU A 187 -15.30 0.98 3.93
CA GLU A 187 -14.74 -0.36 4.14
C GLU A 187 -15.04 -1.33 2.97
N LYS A 188 -16.15 -1.12 2.25
CA LYS A 188 -16.45 -1.89 1.03
C LYS A 188 -15.30 -1.80 0.01
N HIS A 189 -14.59 -0.68 -0.07
CA HIS A 189 -13.50 -0.51 -1.03
C HIS A 189 -12.23 -1.29 -0.64
N ILE A 190 -12.05 -1.58 0.66
CA ILE A 190 -11.04 -2.55 1.11
C ILE A 190 -11.42 -3.93 0.59
N ALA A 191 -12.66 -4.37 0.84
CA ALA A 191 -13.16 -5.66 0.36
C ALA A 191 -13.13 -5.79 -1.18
N ASP A 192 -13.49 -4.74 -1.92
CA ASP A 192 -13.42 -4.72 -3.39
C ASP A 192 -11.97 -4.88 -3.88
N THR A 193 -10.99 -4.30 -3.17
CA THR A 193 -9.57 -4.43 -3.51
C THR A 193 -9.08 -5.84 -3.26
N ILE A 194 -9.44 -6.45 -2.11
CA ILE A 194 -9.11 -7.86 -1.81
C ILE A 194 -9.72 -8.79 -2.87
N LEU A 195 -10.99 -8.60 -3.20
CA LEU A 195 -11.68 -9.38 -4.23
C LEU A 195 -10.99 -9.24 -5.60
N GLN A 196 -10.51 -8.05 -5.94
CA GLN A 196 -9.75 -7.84 -7.17
C GLN A 196 -8.40 -8.57 -7.14
N MET A 197 -7.70 -8.55 -6.01
CA MET A 197 -6.44 -9.31 -5.84
C MET A 197 -6.65 -10.81 -6.05
N ASP A 198 -7.72 -11.36 -5.50
CA ASP A 198 -8.06 -12.78 -5.66
C ASP A 198 -8.48 -13.10 -7.10
N ASN A 199 -9.40 -12.31 -7.69
CA ASN A 199 -9.94 -12.56 -9.03
C ASN A 199 -8.88 -12.49 -10.14
N CYS A 200 -7.86 -11.64 -9.96
CA CYS A 200 -6.77 -11.49 -10.91
C CYS A 200 -5.56 -12.40 -10.62
N GLY A 201 -5.65 -13.26 -9.60
CA GLY A 201 -4.58 -14.19 -9.22
C GLY A 201 -3.38 -13.53 -8.54
N TYR A 202 -3.47 -12.26 -8.13
CA TYR A 202 -2.36 -11.58 -7.43
C TYR A 202 -2.09 -12.20 -6.07
N SER A 203 -3.16 -12.65 -5.39
CA SER A 203 -3.05 -13.42 -4.15
C SER A 203 -2.31 -14.75 -4.34
N ASP A 204 -2.49 -15.41 -5.49
CA ASP A 204 -1.78 -16.65 -5.79
C ASP A 204 -0.31 -16.40 -6.08
N GLU A 205 0.04 -15.32 -6.78
CA GLU A 205 1.43 -14.90 -6.92
C GLU A 205 2.08 -14.70 -5.54
N LEU A 206 1.36 -14.09 -4.60
CA LEU A 206 1.86 -13.82 -3.25
C LEU A 206 2.05 -15.08 -2.38
N ARG A 207 1.15 -16.06 -2.50
CA ARG A 207 1.27 -17.36 -1.81
C ARG A 207 2.47 -18.18 -2.29
N ASN A 208 2.87 -17.98 -3.54
CA ASN A 208 3.93 -18.75 -4.20
C ASN A 208 5.33 -18.11 -4.09
N ILE A 209 5.45 -16.90 -3.55
CA ILE A 209 6.73 -16.32 -3.07
C ILE A 209 7.07 -17.01 -1.78
#